data_AF-F8DRG9-F1
#
_entry.id   AF-F8DRG9-F1
#
_cell.length_a   1.000
_cell.length_b   1.000
_cell.length_c   1.000
_cell.angle_alpha   90.00
_cell.angle_beta   90.00
_cell.angle_gamma   90.00
#
_symmetry.space_group_name_H-M   'P 1'
#
loop_
_entity.id
_entity.type
_entity.pdbx_description
1 polymer ?
#
loop_
_entity_poly.entity_id
_entity_poly.type
_entity_poly.pdbx_seq_one_letter_code
_entity_poly.pdbx_strand_id
1 'polypeptide(L)'
;MNRELKPGYNLQIATHKQFVLDYGLFSNPTDTRTLVPFLTQFHALDFFKHIVADAGYGSEYNYTMILDQFEKQPVIPYTTYQKEQKHKFKNDPTKSQNWQYNAEDDYYIDHLGVRFSFYRYSRRTDKYGFERDFKLYRADKHQLSE
;
A
#
# COMPACT_ATOMS: atom_id res chain seq x y z
N MET A 1 -9.32 24.69 32.89
CA MET A 1 -9.63 23.26 32.64
C MET A 1 -8.51 22.74 31.74
N ASN A 2 -7.51 22.06 32.31
CA ASN A 2 -6.38 21.51 31.56
C ASN A 2 -6.85 20.31 30.75
N ARG A 3 -7.15 20.52 29.47
CA ARG A 3 -7.46 19.46 28.52
C ARG A 3 -6.16 19.01 27.85
N GLU A 4 -5.24 18.50 28.65
CA GLU A 4 -3.99 17.95 28.16
C GLU A 4 -4.29 16.60 27.51
N LEU A 5 -3.97 16.47 26.21
CA LEU A 5 -4.10 15.21 25.49
C LEU A 5 -3.12 14.20 26.10
N LYS A 6 -3.65 13.12 26.67
CA LYS A 6 -2.80 12.01 27.13
C LYS A 6 -2.12 11.37 25.92
N PRO A 7 -0.82 11.04 26.00
CA PRO A 7 -0.13 10.38 24.90
C PRO A 7 -0.77 9.00 24.66
N GLY A 8 -1.27 8.79 23.46
CA GLY A 8 -1.73 7.49 22.97
C GLY A 8 -0.54 6.75 22.35
N TYR A 9 -0.42 5.47 22.65
CA TYR A 9 0.59 4.60 22.06
C TYR A 9 -0.09 3.43 21.36
N ASN A 10 0.42 3.06 20.20
CA ASN A 10 0.05 1.86 19.49
C ASN A 10 0.96 0.72 19.97
N LEU A 11 0.37 -0.29 20.60
CA LEU A 11 1.05 -1.51 21.02
C LEU A 11 1.08 -2.51 19.86
N GLN A 12 2.27 -2.99 19.54
CA GLN A 12 2.54 -4.04 18.57
C GLN A 12 2.98 -5.31 19.30
N ILE A 13 2.52 -6.46 18.84
CA ILE A 13 2.84 -7.76 19.46
C ILE A 13 3.12 -8.78 18.37
N ALA A 14 4.29 -9.43 18.42
CA ALA A 14 4.60 -10.59 17.60
C ALA A 14 4.19 -11.87 18.33
N THR A 15 3.46 -12.74 17.64
CA THR A 15 3.04 -14.02 18.19
C THR A 15 3.35 -15.17 17.25
N HIS A 16 3.67 -16.34 17.81
CA HIS A 16 3.83 -17.58 17.07
C HIS A 16 3.38 -18.77 17.92
N LYS A 17 2.51 -19.62 17.38
CA LYS A 17 2.01 -20.83 18.07
C LYS A 17 1.57 -20.57 19.52
N GLN A 18 0.76 -19.52 19.74
CA GLN A 18 0.25 -19.08 21.05
C GLN A 18 1.29 -18.49 22.02
N PHE A 19 2.54 -18.29 21.59
CA PHE A 19 3.55 -17.58 22.36
C PHE A 19 3.69 -16.14 21.88
N VAL A 20 3.88 -15.22 22.82
CA VAL A 20 4.36 -13.86 22.53
C VAL A 20 5.87 -13.93 22.40
N LEU A 21 6.38 -13.44 21.27
CA LEU A 21 7.81 -13.44 20.98
C LEU A 21 8.46 -12.08 21.21
N ASP A 22 7.72 -11.01 20.93
CA ASP A 22 8.20 -9.64 21.07
C ASP A 22 7.03 -8.65 21.14
N TYR A 23 7.29 -7.44 21.64
CA TYR A 23 6.33 -6.35 21.67
C TYR A 23 7.01 -4.99 21.45
N GLY A 24 6.26 -4.02 20.98
CA GLY A 24 6.76 -2.66 20.73
C GLY A 24 5.70 -1.61 21.01
N LEU A 25 6.10 -0.49 21.61
CA LEU A 25 5.22 0.65 21.89
C LEU A 25 5.61 1.82 20.99
N PHE A 26 4.67 2.29 20.18
CA PHE A 26 4.92 3.36 19.21
C PHE A 26 4.01 4.54 19.48
N SER A 27 4.55 5.76 19.42
CA SER A 27 3.75 6.99 19.51
C SER A 27 3.03 7.33 18.20
N ASN A 28 3.32 6.59 17.13
CA ASN A 28 2.69 6.76 15.83
C ASN A 28 1.20 6.40 15.92
N PRO A 29 0.28 7.26 15.42
CA PRO A 29 -1.14 6.98 15.48
C PRO A 29 -1.60 5.90 14.47
N THR A 30 -0.81 5.61 13.44
CA THR A 30 -1.16 4.68 12.36
C THR A 30 -0.21 3.49 12.32
N ASP A 31 -0.78 2.29 12.21
CA ASP A 31 -0.07 1.01 12.25
C ASP A 31 0.85 0.76 11.04
N THR A 32 0.51 1.31 9.87
CA THR A 32 1.38 1.25 8.67
C THR A 32 2.85 1.59 8.95
N ARG A 33 3.14 2.51 9.87
CA ARG A 33 4.52 2.95 10.15
C ARG A 33 5.21 2.23 11.31
N THR A 34 4.49 1.43 12.08
CA THR A 34 5.06 0.73 13.23
C THR A 34 5.74 -0.57 12.82
N LEU A 35 5.33 -1.17 11.70
CA LEU A 35 5.80 -2.48 11.27
C LEU A 35 7.31 -2.55 11.03
N VAL A 36 7.86 -1.66 10.20
CA VAL A 36 9.30 -1.70 9.88
C VAL A 36 10.15 -1.52 11.14
N PRO A 37 9.94 -0.47 11.96
CA PRO A 37 10.64 -0.35 13.25
C PRO A 37 10.47 -1.59 14.15
N PHE A 38 9.27 -2.16 14.19
CA PHE A 38 8.97 -3.36 14.98
C PHE A 38 9.74 -4.59 14.47
N LEU A 39 9.81 -4.81 13.16
CA LEU A 39 10.58 -5.90 12.56
C LEU A 39 12.08 -5.70 12.76
N THR A 40 12.58 -4.46 12.70
CA THR A 40 14.00 -4.15 12.92
C THR A 40 14.43 -4.46 14.36
N GLN A 41 13.59 -4.22 15.37
CA GLN A 41 13.91 -4.58 16.76
C GLN A 41 13.78 -6.10 17.04
N PHE A 42 13.03 -6.82 16.20
CA PHE A 42 12.67 -8.20 16.49
C PHE A 42 13.83 -9.17 16.25
N HIS A 43 14.56 -9.48 17.32
CA HIS A 43 15.78 -10.32 17.26
C HIS A 43 15.59 -11.72 16.67
N ALA A 44 14.38 -12.29 16.76
CA ALA A 44 14.10 -13.63 16.26
C ALA A 44 13.49 -13.63 14.84
N LEU A 45 13.48 -12.48 14.15
CA LEU A 45 12.89 -12.34 12.81
C LEU A 45 13.44 -13.36 11.80
N ASP A 46 14.73 -13.71 11.92
CA ASP A 46 15.40 -14.63 10.99
C ASP A 46 14.85 -16.05 11.01
N PHE A 47 14.24 -16.48 12.12
CA PHE A 47 13.60 -17.80 12.22
C PHE A 47 12.28 -17.89 11.46
N PHE A 48 11.73 -16.76 11.01
CA PHE A 48 10.43 -16.71 10.35
C PHE A 48 10.60 -16.30 8.89
N LYS A 49 9.92 -17.04 8.01
CA LYS A 49 9.86 -16.73 6.57
C LYS A 49 8.70 -15.81 6.21
N HIS A 50 7.58 -15.93 6.91
CA HIS A 50 6.34 -15.25 6.58
C HIS A 50 6.02 -14.18 7.63
N ILE A 51 5.64 -12.99 7.17
CA ILE A 51 5.13 -11.91 8.01
C ILE A 51 3.64 -11.77 7.75
N VAL A 52 2.84 -12.16 8.74
CA VAL A 52 1.37 -12.09 8.68
C VAL A 52 0.91 -10.87 9.47
N ALA A 53 0.10 -10.02 8.85
CA ALA A 53 -0.47 -8.85 9.50
C ALA A 53 -1.79 -8.44 8.83
N ASP A 54 -2.56 -7.56 9.49
CA ASP A 54 -3.81 -7.05 8.94
C ASP A 54 -3.60 -6.00 7.83
N ALA A 55 -4.71 -5.60 7.19
CA ALA A 55 -4.67 -4.66 6.08
C ALA A 55 -4.21 -3.25 6.45
N GLY A 56 -4.21 -2.90 7.73
CA GLY A 56 -3.66 -1.66 8.27
C GLY A 56 -2.14 -1.55 8.10
N TYR A 57 -1.46 -2.67 7.87
CA TYR A 57 -0.03 -2.71 7.51
C TYR A 57 0.23 -2.75 6.00
N GLY A 58 -0.81 -2.92 5.19
CA GLY A 58 -0.71 -3.04 3.73
C GLY A 58 -0.37 -1.72 3.07
N SER A 59 0.93 -1.45 2.91
CA SER A 59 1.45 -0.28 2.18
C SER A 59 2.64 -0.68 1.32
N GLU A 60 2.82 0.00 0.19
CA GLU A 60 3.95 -0.20 -0.73
C GLU A 60 5.29 -0.17 0.01
N TYR A 61 5.49 0.83 0.89
CA TYR A 61 6.67 0.93 1.73
C TYR A 61 6.91 -0.36 2.55
N ASN A 62 5.89 -0.86 3.25
CA ASN A 62 6.04 -2.09 4.04
C ASN A 62 6.32 -3.30 3.16
N TYR A 63 5.67 -3.42 2.01
CA TYR A 63 5.94 -4.54 1.09
C TYR A 63 7.37 -4.52 0.58
N THR A 64 7.86 -3.36 0.11
CA THR A 64 9.24 -3.18 -0.34
C THR A 64 10.23 -3.53 0.77
N MET A 65 10.00 -3.06 2.01
CA MET A 65 10.92 -3.34 3.11
C MET A 65 10.92 -4.83 3.49
N ILE A 66 9.76 -5.48 3.52
CA ILE A 66 9.65 -6.92 3.82
C ILE A 66 10.34 -7.77 2.73
N LEU A 67 10.14 -7.44 1.46
CA LEU A 67 10.66 -8.20 0.33
C LEU A 67 12.16 -7.95 0.12
N ASP A 68 12.58 -6.69 0.11
CA ASP A 68 13.91 -6.31 -0.36
C ASP A 68 14.94 -6.21 0.78
N GLN A 69 14.52 -5.78 1.97
CA GLN A 69 15.44 -5.62 3.10
C GLN A 69 15.43 -6.79 4.06
N PHE A 70 14.25 -7.26 4.44
CA PHE A 70 14.12 -8.38 5.38
C PHE A 70 14.13 -9.75 4.67
N GLU A 71 14.03 -9.78 3.34
CA GLU A 71 13.97 -10.99 2.51
C GLU A 71 12.90 -11.99 2.99
N LYS A 72 11.75 -11.49 3.45
CA LYS A 72 10.62 -12.28 3.95
C LYS A 72 9.44 -12.24 2.99
N GLN A 73 8.45 -13.09 3.24
CA GLN A 73 7.22 -13.18 2.46
C GLN A 73 6.06 -12.49 3.19
N PRO A 74 5.54 -11.35 2.69
CA PRO A 74 4.40 -10.68 3.30
C PRO A 74 3.11 -11.44 3.00
N VAL A 75 2.36 -11.77 4.05
CA VAL A 75 0.98 -12.27 4.00
C VAL A 75 0.09 -11.20 4.61
N ILE A 76 0.02 -10.06 3.92
CA ILE A 76 -0.64 -8.84 4.38
C ILE A 76 -1.56 -8.35 3.26
N PRO A 77 -2.89 -8.34 3.44
CA PRO A 77 -3.79 -7.76 2.45
C PRO A 77 -3.53 -6.25 2.30
N TYR A 78 -3.63 -5.70 1.09
CA TYR A 78 -3.59 -4.24 0.94
C TYR A 78 -4.95 -3.62 1.31
N THR A 79 -4.93 -2.35 1.72
CA THR A 79 -6.09 -1.66 2.34
C THR A 79 -7.39 -1.71 1.53
N THR A 80 -7.33 -1.72 0.19
CA THR A 80 -8.51 -1.74 -0.69
C THR A 80 -8.94 -3.15 -1.13
N TYR A 81 -8.18 -4.20 -0.80
CA TYR A 81 -8.41 -5.56 -1.28
C TYR A 81 -9.85 -6.06 -1.08
N GLN A 82 -10.39 -5.91 0.14
CA GLN A 82 -11.77 -6.34 0.42
C GLN A 82 -12.83 -5.48 -0.29
N LYS A 83 -12.53 -4.19 -0.54
CA LYS A 83 -13.46 -3.29 -1.24
C LYS A 83 -13.52 -3.64 -2.73
N GLU A 84 -12.38 -3.93 -3.33
CA GLU A 84 -12.24 -4.30 -4.74
C GLU A 84 -12.97 -5.60 -5.10
N GLN A 85 -13.20 -6.49 -4.12
CA GLN A 85 -13.96 -7.72 -4.35
C GLN A 85 -15.48 -7.49 -4.52
N LYS A 86 -16.03 -6.36 -4.07
CA LYS A 86 -17.48 -6.11 -4.10
C LYS A 86 -17.97 -5.77 -5.51
N HIS A 87 -19.13 -6.31 -5.90
CA HIS A 87 -19.77 -6.03 -7.20
C HIS A 87 -19.89 -4.53 -7.51
N LYS A 88 -20.31 -3.73 -6.52
CA LYS A 88 -20.42 -2.27 -6.68
C LYS A 88 -19.09 -1.63 -7.08
N PHE A 89 -17.96 -2.10 -6.55
CA PHE A 89 -16.65 -1.55 -6.88
C PHE A 89 -16.21 -1.98 -8.28
N LYS A 90 -16.36 -3.28 -8.61
CA LYS A 90 -15.97 -3.83 -9.92
C LYS A 90 -16.73 -3.23 -11.09
N ASN A 91 -17.98 -2.86 -10.86
CA ASN A 91 -18.85 -2.29 -11.90
C ASN A 91 -18.87 -0.75 -11.87
N ASP A 92 -18.05 -0.10 -11.04
CA ASP A 92 -18.00 1.36 -10.95
C ASP A 92 -17.13 1.93 -12.10
N PRO A 93 -17.73 2.59 -13.10
CA PRO A 93 -16.99 3.08 -14.27
C PRO A 93 -16.08 4.28 -13.95
N THR A 94 -16.24 4.90 -12.77
CA THR A 94 -15.42 6.03 -12.33
C THR A 94 -14.05 5.59 -11.80
N LYS A 95 -13.84 4.28 -11.56
CA LYS A 95 -12.57 3.74 -11.10
C LYS A 95 -11.67 3.45 -12.29
N SER A 96 -10.50 4.10 -12.33
CA SER A 96 -9.49 3.85 -13.37
C SER A 96 -9.02 2.40 -13.44
N GLN A 97 -9.11 1.65 -12.33
CA GLN A 97 -8.82 0.22 -12.29
C GLN A 97 -9.77 -0.64 -13.15
N ASN A 98 -10.97 -0.13 -13.44
CA ASN A 98 -11.98 -0.81 -14.25
C ASN A 98 -11.97 -0.33 -15.73
N TRP A 99 -11.06 0.57 -16.10
CA TRP A 99 -10.94 1.07 -17.46
C TRP A 99 -10.26 0.03 -18.36
N GLN A 100 -10.59 0.07 -19.65
CA GLN A 100 -9.93 -0.80 -20.63
C GLN A 100 -8.49 -0.32 -20.80
N TYR A 101 -7.53 -1.23 -20.64
CA TYR A 101 -6.11 -0.94 -20.84
C TYR A 101 -5.60 -1.66 -22.08
N ASN A 102 -4.95 -0.92 -22.99
CA ASN A 102 -4.19 -1.49 -24.09
C ASN A 102 -2.70 -1.48 -23.72
N ALA A 103 -2.11 -2.67 -23.65
CA ALA A 103 -0.72 -2.85 -23.27
C ALA A 103 0.28 -2.62 -24.42
N GLU A 104 -0.15 -2.78 -25.68
CA GLU A 104 0.71 -2.61 -26.86
C GLU A 104 1.05 -1.13 -27.09
N ASP A 105 0.02 -0.29 -27.03
CA ASP A 105 0.12 1.16 -27.29
C ASP A 105 0.13 2.00 -26.00
N ASP A 106 0.06 1.35 -24.84
CA ASP A 106 0.19 1.96 -23.51
C ASP A 106 -0.82 3.10 -23.23
N TYR A 107 -2.10 2.76 -23.28
CA TYR A 107 -3.18 3.71 -23.01
C TYR A 107 -4.37 3.08 -22.28
N TYR A 108 -5.15 3.93 -21.61
CA TYR A 108 -6.45 3.57 -21.05
C TYR A 108 -7.60 4.20 -21.84
N ILE A 109 -8.76 3.55 -21.87
CA ILE A 109 -10.03 4.14 -22.32
C ILE A 109 -11.01 4.12 -21.15
N ASP A 110 -11.55 5.29 -20.81
CA ASP A 110 -12.59 5.38 -19.78
C ASP A 110 -13.97 4.96 -20.31
N HIS A 111 -14.97 4.97 -19.42
CA HIS A 111 -16.35 4.62 -19.76
C HIS A 111 -17.05 5.61 -20.71
N LEU A 112 -16.45 6.78 -20.96
CA LEU A 112 -16.94 7.80 -21.89
C LEU A 112 -16.24 7.72 -23.26
N GLY A 113 -15.34 6.74 -23.45
CA GLY A 113 -14.55 6.59 -24.67
C GLY A 113 -13.35 7.52 -24.75
N VAL A 114 -12.99 8.22 -23.67
CA VAL A 114 -11.82 9.11 -23.63
C VAL A 114 -10.56 8.28 -23.51
N ARG A 115 -9.66 8.45 -24.47
CA ARG A 115 -8.33 7.84 -24.50
C ARG A 115 -7.34 8.65 -23.65
N PHE A 116 -6.67 7.96 -22.75
CA PHE A 116 -5.60 8.44 -21.90
C PHE A 116 -4.28 7.74 -22.26
N SER A 117 -3.47 8.37 -23.09
CA SER A 117 -2.17 7.80 -23.48
C SER A 117 -1.08 8.10 -22.43
N PHE A 118 -0.06 7.23 -22.38
CA PHE A 118 1.11 7.47 -21.54
C PHE A 118 1.72 8.84 -21.83
N TYR A 119 2.07 9.56 -20.77
CA TYR A 119 2.64 10.90 -20.85
C TYR A 119 4.10 10.93 -20.42
N ARG A 120 4.38 10.51 -19.17
CA ARG A 120 5.72 10.48 -18.59
C ARG A 120 5.74 9.69 -17.30
N TYR A 121 6.95 9.29 -16.90
CA TYR A 121 7.21 8.90 -15.52
C TYR A 121 7.35 10.12 -14.62
N SER A 122 6.98 9.97 -13.35
CA SER A 122 7.17 10.97 -12.31
C SER A 122 7.62 10.27 -11.04
N ARG A 123 8.72 10.72 -10.46
CA ARG A 123 9.15 10.28 -9.14
C ARG A 123 8.64 11.24 -8.08
N ARG A 124 8.19 10.72 -6.94
CA ARG A 124 7.86 11.54 -5.77
C ARG A 124 8.43 10.90 -4.51
N THR A 125 9.08 11.71 -3.71
CA THR A 125 9.56 11.33 -2.39
C THR A 125 8.53 11.79 -1.37
N ASP A 126 8.10 10.89 -0.49
CA ASP A 126 7.21 11.26 0.60
C ASP A 126 7.97 12.00 1.73
N LYS A 127 7.24 12.53 2.71
CA LYS A 127 7.86 13.27 3.82
C LYS A 127 8.79 12.43 4.72
N TYR A 128 8.85 11.12 4.49
CA TYR A 128 9.70 10.17 5.22
C TYR A 128 10.86 9.66 4.37
N GLY A 129 11.06 10.19 3.16
CA GLY A 129 12.16 9.81 2.28
C GLY A 129 11.88 8.59 1.40
N PHE A 130 10.66 8.02 1.42
CA PHE A 130 10.35 6.90 0.52
C PHE A 130 10.00 7.42 -0.87
N GLU A 131 10.73 6.94 -1.87
CA GLU A 131 10.53 7.30 -3.27
C GLU A 131 9.54 6.36 -3.95
N ARG A 132 8.61 6.94 -4.72
CA ARG A 132 7.64 6.21 -5.53
C ARG A 132 7.73 6.66 -6.98
N ASP A 133 7.73 5.69 -7.88
CA ASP A 133 7.66 5.93 -9.32
C ASP A 133 6.22 5.81 -9.81
N PHE A 134 5.74 6.85 -10.48
CA PHE A 134 4.40 6.93 -11.03
C PHE A 134 4.46 6.96 -12.55
N LYS A 135 3.63 6.15 -13.19
CA LYS A 135 3.35 6.24 -14.61
C LYS A 135 2.15 7.16 -14.83
N LEU A 136 2.36 8.32 -15.43
CA LEU A 136 1.32 9.31 -15.65
C LEU A 136 0.70 9.18 -17.04
N TYR A 137 -0.62 9.23 -17.07
CA TYR A 137 -1.42 9.21 -18.29
C TYR A 137 -2.19 10.54 -18.40
N ARG A 138 -2.45 11.00 -19.63
CA ARG A 138 -3.22 12.22 -19.89
C ARG A 138 -4.22 11.98 -21.00
N ALA A 139 -5.36 12.66 -20.94
CA ALA A 139 -6.31 12.65 -22.04
C ALA A 139 -5.65 13.18 -23.31
N ASP A 140 -5.88 12.48 -24.42
CA ASP A 140 -5.38 12.90 -25.72
C ASP A 140 -6.09 14.18 -26.17
N LYS A 141 -5.34 15.11 -26.80
CA LYS A 141 -5.91 16.37 -27.29
C LYS A 141 -6.96 16.15 -28.38
N HIS A 142 -6.75 15.13 -29.18
CA HIS A 142 -7.66 14.68 -30.22
C HIS A 142 -8.05 13.26 -29.89
N GLN A 143 -9.34 13.06 -29.64
CA GLN A 143 -9.92 11.74 -29.45
C GLN A 143 -10.14 11.15 -30.85
N LEU A 144 -9.70 9.91 -31.07
CA LEU A 144 -10.03 9.21 -32.30
C LEU A 144 -11.53 8.89 -32.24
N SER A 145 -12.32 9.56 -33.09
CA SER A 145 -13.69 9.14 -33.34
C SER A 145 -13.64 7.89 -34.22
N GLU A 146 -14.32 6.82 -33.78
CA GLU A 146 -14.70 5.74 -34.70
C GLU A 146 -15.62 6.25 -35.82
#